data_AF-A0A8J8JX04-F1
#
_entry.id   AF-A0A8J8JX04-F1
#
_cell.length_a   1.000
_cell.length_b   1.000
_cell.length_c   1.000
_cell.angle_alpha   90.00
_cell.angle_beta   90.00
_cell.angle_gamma   90.00
#
_symmetry.space_group_name_H-M   'P 1'
#
loop_
_entity.id
_entity.type
_entity.pdbx_description
1 polymer ?
#
loop_
_entity_poly.entity_id
_entity_poly.type
_entity_poly.pdbx_seq_one_letter_code
_entity_poly.pdbx_strand_id
1 'polypeptide(L)' 'MKKIIAGLMLMLVTSVSYAGIYTCTGYADGSVVGVPLKINATKVAIAEEKAADRMKKAGLEVDYVHCK' A
#
# COMPACT_ATOMS: atom_id res chain seq x y z
N MET A 1 -44.13 26.70 -2.32
CA MET A 1 -42.85 26.17 -2.86
C MET A 1 -41.83 26.07 -1.72
N LYS A 2 -41.82 24.94 -1.02
CA LYS A 2 -40.92 24.68 0.11
C LYS A 2 -40.91 23.17 0.25
N LYS A 3 -39.76 22.58 0.61
CA LYS A 3 -39.53 21.13 0.74
C LYS A 3 -39.36 20.53 -0.68
N ILE A 4 -38.24 19.95 -1.10
CA ILE A 4 -37.35 19.03 -0.40
C ILE A 4 -35.96 19.12 -1.09
N ILE A 5 -35.11 20.05 -0.65
CA ILE A 5 -33.66 20.08 -0.99
C ILE A 5 -32.91 19.27 0.08
N ALA A 6 -33.42 18.09 0.43
CA ALA A 6 -32.91 17.27 1.53
C ALA A 6 -32.36 15.91 1.06
N GLY A 7 -32.22 15.71 -0.24
CA GLY A 7 -31.74 14.43 -0.81
C GLY A 7 -30.22 14.34 -1.00
N LEU A 8 -29.48 15.45 -0.89
CA LEU A 8 -28.08 15.53 -1.34
C LEU A 8 -27.02 15.41 -0.24
N MET A 9 -27.37 14.95 0.96
CA MET A 9 -26.47 14.90 2.13
C MET A 9 -25.91 13.50 2.45
N LEU A 10 -26.30 12.44 1.74
CA LEU A 10 -26.14 11.06 2.24
C LEU A 10 -25.11 10.17 1.49
N MET A 11 -24.28 10.71 0.60
CA MET A 11 -23.30 9.88 -0.15
C MET A 11 -21.82 10.25 0.06
N LEU A 12 -21.49 11.04 1.09
CA LEU A 12 -20.10 11.15 1.56
C LEU A 12 -19.77 9.99 2.52
N VAL A 13 -19.85 8.75 2.02
CA VAL A 13 -19.12 7.64 2.67
C VAL A 13 -17.68 7.81 2.22
N THR A 14 -16.93 8.65 2.93
CA THR A 14 -15.48 8.70 2.79
C THR A 14 -14.97 7.31 3.11
N SER A 15 -14.50 6.59 2.09
CA SER A 15 -13.79 5.33 2.27
C SER A 15 -12.50 5.65 3.01
N VAL A 16 -12.57 5.67 4.34
CA VAL A 16 -11.41 5.65 5.22
C VAL A 16 -10.63 4.39 4.87
N SER A 17 -9.70 4.55 3.94
CA SER A 17 -8.80 3.48 3.51
C SER A 17 -7.86 3.26 4.68
N TYR A 18 -8.21 2.32 5.55
CA TYR A 18 -7.41 1.95 6.71
C TYR A 18 -6.04 1.50 6.20
N ALA A 19 -5.04 2.35 6.37
CA ALA A 19 -3.70 2.06 5.94
C ALA A 19 -3.05 1.16 7.00
N GLY A 20 -2.80 -0.10 6.62
CA GLY A 20 -2.14 -1.10 7.46
C GLY A 20 -0.62 -1.04 7.31
N ILE A 21 0.09 -1.48 8.34
CA ILE A 21 1.54 -1.66 8.27
C ILE A 21 1.81 -3.08 7.80
N TYR A 22 2.47 -3.19 6.65
CA TYR A 22 2.91 -4.46 6.06
C TYR A 22 4.41 -4.63 6.23
N THR A 23 4.86 -5.86 6.45
CA THR A 23 6.28 -6.23 6.45
C THR A 23 6.63 -6.86 5.11
N CYS A 24 7.50 -6.21 4.35
CA CYS A 24 7.84 -6.51 2.98
C CYS A 24 9.27 -7.02 2.85
N THR A 25 9.45 -8.17 2.22
CA THR A 25 10.76 -8.80 1.99
C THR A 25 11.04 -8.85 0.50
N GLY A 26 12.24 -8.39 0.09
CA GLY A 26 12.69 -8.44 -1.29
C GLY A 26 13.40 -9.75 -1.58
N TYR A 27 13.24 -10.25 -2.80
CA TYR A 27 13.89 -11.47 -3.27
C TYR A 27 14.60 -11.22 -4.59
N ALA A 28 15.79 -11.79 -4.74
CA ALA A 28 16.53 -11.88 -6.00
C ALA A 28 17.04 -13.32 -6.16
N ASP A 29 16.84 -13.93 -7.33
CA ASP A 29 17.15 -15.33 -7.62
C ASP A 29 16.57 -16.31 -6.56
N GLY A 30 15.39 -15.99 -6.03
CA GLY A 30 14.73 -16.76 -4.97
C GLY A 30 15.33 -16.61 -3.58
N SER A 31 16.38 -15.81 -3.41
CA SER A 31 17.03 -15.53 -2.13
C SER A 31 16.59 -14.19 -1.56
N VAL A 32 16.51 -14.08 -0.23
CA VAL A 32 16.17 -12.82 0.44
C VAL A 32 17.29 -11.81 0.25
N VAL A 33 16.94 -10.58 -0.13
CA VAL A 33 17.88 -9.47 -0.30
C VAL A 33 17.51 -8.30 0.59
N GLY A 34 18.52 -7.76 1.27
CA GLY A 34 18.37 -6.65 2.20
C GLY A 34 17.59 -6.99 3.47
N VAL A 35 17.17 -5.94 4.18
CA VAL A 35 16.40 -6.04 5.42
C VAL A 35 14.91 -5.85 5.10
N PRO A 36 13.98 -6.60 5.74
CA PRO A 36 12.56 -6.40 5.56
C PRO A 36 12.12 -4.95 5.86
N LEU A 37 11.29 -4.38 4.99
CA LEU A 37 10.77 -3.02 5.11
C LEU A 37 9.38 -3.03 5.72
N LYS A 38 9.11 -2.08 6.63
CA LYS A 38 7.75 -1.79 7.08
C LYS A 38 7.15 -0.68 6.22
N ILE A 39 6.06 -1.01 5.52
CA ILE A 39 5.39 -0.09 4.60
C ILE A 39 3.96 0.15 5.07
N ASN A 40 3.57 1.42 5.14
CA ASN A 40 2.18 1.80 5.37
C ASN A 40 1.43 1.90 4.02
N ALA A 41 0.39 1.09 3.85
CA ALA A 41 -0.39 1.03 2.63
C ALA A 41 -1.84 0.59 2.88
N THR A 42 -2.72 0.85 1.91
CA THR A 42 -4.13 0.48 1.99
C THR A 42 -4.40 -0.96 1.55
N LYS A 43 -3.45 -1.60 0.87
CA LYS A 43 -3.49 -3.00 0.43
C LYS A 43 -2.07 -3.53 0.17
N VAL A 44 -1.92 -4.85 0.23
CA VAL A 44 -0.64 -5.57 0.02
C VAL A 44 0.04 -5.15 -1.29
N ALA A 45 -0.68 -5.12 -2.41
CA ALA A 45 -0.11 -4.75 -3.71
C ALA A 45 0.52 -3.34 -3.73
N ILE A 46 -0.09 -2.37 -3.02
CA ILE A 46 0.48 -1.02 -2.90
C ILE A 46 1.70 -1.03 -1.96
N ALA A 47 1.70 -1.89 -0.94
CA ALA A 47 2.86 -2.06 -0.07
C ALA A 47 4.06 -2.64 -0.84
N GLU A 48 3.83 -3.66 -1.67
CA GLU A 48 4.84 -4.31 -2.49
C GLU A 48 5.47 -3.34 -3.50
N GLU A 49 4.64 -2.57 -4.21
CA GLU A 49 5.12 -1.54 -5.16
C GLU A 49 6.00 -0.48 -4.47
N LYS A 50 5.54 0.04 -3.32
CA LYS A 50 6.30 1.02 -2.54
C LYS A 50 7.59 0.43 -1.96
N ALA A 51 7.57 -0.84 -1.54
CA ALA A 51 8.76 -1.51 -1.03
C ALA A 51 9.78 -1.74 -2.15
N ALA A 52 9.35 -2.19 -3.33
CA ALA A 52 10.21 -2.38 -4.49
C ALA A 52 10.89 -1.06 -4.91
N ASP A 53 10.13 0.04 -4.98
CA ASP A 53 10.69 1.37 -5.28
C ASP A 53 11.74 1.81 -4.23
N ARG A 54 11.47 1.58 -2.93
CA ARG A 54 12.44 1.89 -1.86
C ARG A 54 13.70 1.03 -1.93
N MET A 55 13.56 -0.27 -2.21
CA MET A 55 14.69 -1.19 -2.36
C MET A 55 15.56 -0.78 -3.55
N LYS A 56 14.93 -0.46 -4.68
CA LYS A 56 15.64 0.08 -5.86
C LYS A 56 16.38 1.38 -5.56
N LYS A 57 15.76 2.31 -4.83
CA LYS A 57 16.40 3.56 -4.38
C LYS A 57 17.57 3.32 -3.41
N ALA A 58 17.54 2.22 -2.67
CA ALA A 58 18.64 1.79 -1.82
C ALA A 58 19.76 1.04 -2.59
N GLY A 59 19.63 0.88 -3.91
CA GLY A 59 20.59 0.16 -4.74
C GLY A 59 20.46 -1.36 -4.68
N LEU A 60 19.34 -1.88 -4.16
CA LEU A 60 19.06 -3.31 -4.16
C LEU A 60 18.36 -3.69 -5.47
N GLU A 61 18.90 -4.68 -6.18
CA GLU A 61 18.20 -5.37 -7.26
C GLU A 61 17.30 -6.45 -6.67
N VAL A 62 16.01 -6.40 -7.01
CA VAL A 62 14.98 -7.33 -6.53
C VAL A 62 14.14 -7.78 -7.72
N ASP A 63 13.86 -9.08 -7.82
CA ASP A 63 12.97 -9.65 -8.83
C ASP A 63 11.51 -9.44 -8.44
N TYR A 64 11.21 -9.67 -7.16
CA TYR A 64 9.89 -9.45 -6.59
C TYR A 64 9.98 -9.10 -5.11
N VAL A 65 8.90 -8.51 -4.61
CA VAL A 65 8.71 -8.21 -3.20
C VAL A 65 7.45 -8.91 -2.73
N HIS A 66 7.53 -9.52 -1.56
CA HIS A 66 6.39 -10.13 -0.90
C HIS A 66 6.11 -9.46 0.44
N CYS A 67 4.88 -8.99 0.65
CA CYS A 67 4.46 -8.34 1.87
C CYS A 67 3.42 -9.16 2.66
N LYS A 68 3.53 -9.14 3.99
CA LYS A 68 2.56 -9.73 4.94
C LYS A 68 2.03 -8.69 5.91
#